data_AF-X6CH91-F1
#
_entry.id   AF-X6CH91-F1
#
_cell.length_a   1.000
_cell.length_b   1.000
_cell.length_c   1.000
_cell.angle_alpha   90.00
_cell.angle_beta   90.00
_cell.angle_gamma   90.00
#
_symmetry.space_group_name_H-M   'P 1'
#
loop_
_entity.id
_entity.type
_entity.pdbx_description
1 polymer ?
#
loop_
_entity_poly.entity_id
_entity_poly.type
_entity_poly.pdbx_seq_one_letter_code
_entity_poly.pdbx_strand_id
1 'polypeptide(L)'
;MEVRLNIDDATPQELARGIAAAEAVFERAGIMALQGAEGLFALEGWDFKGFPEDDKPTEDEDRTATVWMEADKAAVTACCAGWSEVPHHQVMELINVPRTKLQAEAVPDSWPERKQLYPDVVKRLEITSGPDRQIDFDIAFVLGWVPERPTLDRVEPPSELETVSPSSPATLPRSKRCSQSAQGLDNRDRPGPL
;
A
#
# COMPACT_ATOMS: atom_id res chain seq x y z
N MET A 1 -3.45 -5.69 12.24
CA MET A 1 -2.10 -5.61 11.68
C MET A 1 -1.48 -6.98 11.65
N GLU A 2 -0.88 -7.37 10.54
CA GLU A 2 -0.24 -8.67 10.31
C GLU A 2 1.17 -8.47 9.75
N VAL A 3 2.09 -9.36 10.13
CA VAL A 3 3.42 -9.42 9.51
C VAL A 3 3.28 -10.07 8.14
N ARG A 4 3.83 -9.43 7.11
CA ARG A 4 3.95 -9.98 5.77
C ARG A 4 5.42 -10.12 5.40
N LEU A 5 5.70 -11.18 4.66
CA LEU A 5 7.00 -11.43 4.07
C LEU A 5 6.82 -11.52 2.55
N ASN A 6 7.62 -10.77 1.81
CA ASN A 6 7.71 -10.84 0.37
C ASN A 6 9.14 -11.17 -0.03
N ILE A 7 9.31 -12.34 -0.64
CA ILE A 7 10.57 -12.87 -1.13
C ILE A 7 10.29 -13.48 -2.50
N ASP A 8 11.02 -13.03 -3.51
CA ASP A 8 10.86 -13.53 -4.88
C ASP A 8 11.09 -15.04 -4.93
N ASP A 9 10.29 -15.74 -5.73
CA ASP A 9 10.29 -17.20 -5.93
C ASP A 9 9.96 -18.06 -4.69
N ALA A 10 9.66 -17.45 -3.54
CA ALA A 10 9.26 -18.20 -2.35
C ALA A 10 7.84 -18.76 -2.47
N THR A 11 7.69 -20.05 -2.16
CA THR A 11 6.39 -20.72 -2.06
C THR A 11 5.60 -20.21 -0.85
N PRO A 12 4.25 -20.35 -0.84
CA PRO A 12 3.44 -19.99 0.31
C PRO A 12 3.87 -20.67 1.62
N GLN A 13 4.34 -21.92 1.54
CA GLN A 13 4.83 -22.67 2.70
C GLN A 13 6.17 -22.13 3.20
N GLU A 14 7.06 -21.69 2.32
CA GLU A 14 8.31 -21.00 2.68
C GLU A 14 8.02 -19.67 3.36
N LEU A 15 7.14 -18.85 2.79
CA LEU A 15 6.73 -17.58 3.39
C LEU A 15 6.10 -17.77 4.76
N ALA A 16 5.22 -18.78 4.93
CA ALA A 16 4.61 -19.08 6.22
C ALA A 16 5.64 -19.48 7.29
N ARG A 17 6.69 -20.24 6.93
CA ARG A 17 7.79 -20.55 7.86
C ARG A 17 8.57 -19.30 8.25
N GLY A 18 8.83 -18.40 7.30
CA GLY A 18 9.49 -17.13 7.57
C GLY A 18 8.69 -16.26 8.54
N ILE A 19 7.39 -16.08 8.28
CA ILE A 19 6.50 -15.29 9.15
C ILE A 19 6.47 -15.87 10.56
N ALA A 20 6.30 -17.19 10.70
CA ALA A 20 6.30 -17.85 12.02
C ALA A 20 7.63 -17.65 12.78
N ALA A 21 8.77 -17.61 12.07
CA ALA A 21 10.06 -17.36 12.68
C ALA A 21 10.22 -15.91 13.19
N ALA A 22 9.73 -14.92 12.44
CA ALA A 22 9.67 -13.53 12.89
C ALA A 22 8.74 -13.37 14.11
N GLU A 23 7.54 -13.95 14.07
CA GLU A 23 6.59 -13.90 15.18
C GLU A 23 7.17 -14.49 16.47
N ALA A 24 7.92 -15.59 16.37
CA ALA A 24 8.62 -16.18 17.50
C ALA A 24 9.73 -15.26 18.06
N VAL A 25 10.34 -14.38 17.26
CA VAL A 25 11.30 -13.38 17.75
C VAL A 25 10.58 -12.33 18.59
N PHE A 26 9.48 -11.78 18.08
CA PHE A 26 8.66 -10.81 18.81
C PHE A 26 8.14 -11.38 20.14
N GLU A 27 7.64 -12.61 20.12
CA GLU A 27 7.16 -13.31 21.33
C GLU A 27 8.26 -13.46 22.38
N ARG A 28 9.46 -13.93 21.98
CA ARG A 28 10.60 -14.07 22.91
C ARG A 28 11.07 -12.74 23.48
N ALA A 29 11.01 -11.67 22.69
CA ALA A 29 11.36 -10.33 23.11
C ALA A 29 10.28 -9.66 23.97
N GLY A 30 9.07 -10.24 24.04
CA GLY A 30 7.95 -9.69 24.79
C GLY A 30 7.39 -8.40 24.20
N ILE A 31 7.53 -8.19 22.88
CA ILE A 31 7.01 -7.02 22.17
C ILE A 31 5.99 -7.42 21.10
N MET A 32 5.10 -6.50 20.76
CA MET A 32 4.26 -6.63 19.57
C MET A 32 5.05 -6.25 18.32
N ALA A 33 4.72 -6.86 17.17
CA ALA A 33 5.30 -6.49 15.88
C ALA A 33 5.14 -4.98 15.57
N LEU A 34 4.05 -4.34 16.01
CA LEU A 34 3.85 -2.89 15.89
C LEU A 34 4.95 -2.09 16.57
N GLN A 35 5.33 -2.46 17.79
CA GLN A 35 6.39 -1.76 18.52
C GLN A 35 7.75 -1.90 17.81
N GLY A 36 8.01 -3.06 17.21
CA GLY A 36 9.20 -3.28 16.38
C GLY A 36 9.19 -2.42 15.12
N ALA A 37 8.07 -2.38 14.40
CA ALA A 37 7.92 -1.59 13.18
C ALA A 37 8.04 -0.09 13.44
N GLU A 38 7.45 0.41 14.54
CA GLU A 38 7.56 1.81 14.95
C GLU A 38 9.00 2.17 15.34
N GLY A 39 9.70 1.28 16.04
CA GLY A 39 11.12 1.46 16.35
C GLY A 39 11.98 1.53 15.10
N LEU A 40 11.82 0.58 14.17
CA LEU A 40 12.56 0.61 12.91
C LEU A 40 12.22 1.87 12.10
N PHE A 41 10.96 2.29 12.06
CA PHE A 41 10.55 3.51 11.38
C PHE A 41 11.23 4.76 11.96
N ALA A 42 11.36 4.86 13.28
CA ALA A 42 12.08 5.95 13.92
C ALA A 42 13.57 5.92 13.56
N LEU A 43 14.20 4.74 13.59
CA LEU A 43 15.61 4.55 13.25
C LEU A 43 15.93 4.90 11.79
N GLU A 44 15.19 4.34 10.84
CA GLU A 44 15.34 4.61 9.40
C GLU A 44 14.98 6.05 9.06
N GLY A 45 13.97 6.62 9.72
CA GLY A 45 13.62 8.03 9.58
C GLY A 45 14.75 8.96 10.05
N TRP A 46 15.50 8.57 11.08
CA TRP A 46 16.67 9.29 11.58
C TRP A 46 17.87 9.19 10.62
N ASP A 47 18.16 7.99 10.10
CA ASP A 47 19.19 7.77 9.06
C ASP A 47 18.87 8.58 7.79
N PHE A 48 17.65 8.51 7.30
CA PHE A 48 17.20 9.25 6.12
C PHE A 48 17.40 10.78 6.25
N LYS A 49 17.31 11.31 7.48
CA LYS A 49 17.54 12.73 7.78
C LYS A 49 19.02 13.08 7.96
N GLY A 50 19.93 12.12 7.93
CA GLY A 50 21.37 12.33 8.15
C GLY A 50 21.78 12.41 9.61
N PHE A 51 21.09 11.69 10.50
CA PHE A 51 21.40 11.56 11.92
C PHE A 51 21.42 12.88 12.75
N PRO A 52 20.43 13.78 12.63
CA PRO A 52 20.37 14.99 13.46
C PRO A 52 20.27 14.64 14.96
N GLU A 53 21.01 15.33 15.83
CA GLU A 53 21.05 15.02 17.27
C GLU A 53 19.68 15.13 17.95
N ASP A 54 18.85 16.11 17.55
CA ASP A 54 17.55 16.40 18.17
C ASP A 54 16.44 15.39 17.80
N ASP A 55 16.60 14.62 16.72
CA ASP A 55 15.63 13.59 16.30
C ASP A 55 16.18 12.16 16.51
N LYS A 56 17.16 11.98 17.39
CA LYS A 56 17.69 10.65 17.68
C LYS A 56 16.59 9.75 18.28
N PRO A 57 16.45 8.48 17.82
CA PRO A 57 15.54 7.53 18.44
C PRO A 57 15.81 7.38 19.94
N THR A 58 14.74 7.23 20.71
CA THR A 58 14.82 6.88 22.13
C THR A 58 15.45 5.50 22.31
N GLU A 59 15.94 5.20 23.52
CA GLU A 59 16.48 3.87 23.85
C GLU A 59 15.46 2.74 23.64
N ASP A 60 14.17 3.04 23.84
CA ASP A 60 13.08 2.11 23.63
C ASP A 60 12.85 1.84 22.14
N GLU A 61 12.84 2.88 21.31
CA GLU A 61 12.72 2.76 19.85
C GLU A 61 13.91 2.03 19.24
N ASP A 62 15.14 2.33 19.68
CA ASP A 62 16.36 1.65 19.24
C ASP A 62 16.35 0.15 19.61
N ARG A 63 15.90 -0.16 20.82
CA ARG A 63 15.73 -1.54 21.28
C ARG A 63 14.67 -2.28 20.44
N THR A 64 13.52 -1.69 20.18
CA THR A 64 12.46 -2.38 19.40
C THR A 64 12.81 -2.45 17.91
N ALA A 65 13.54 -1.47 17.36
CA ALA A 65 14.12 -1.53 16.02
C ALA A 65 15.06 -2.74 15.87
N THR A 66 15.94 -2.94 16.85
CA THR A 66 16.86 -4.09 16.89
C THR A 66 16.10 -5.41 16.83
N VAL A 67 15.02 -5.55 17.62
CA VAL A 67 14.18 -6.76 17.60
C VAL A 67 13.50 -6.96 16.24
N TRP A 68 13.05 -5.89 15.58
CA TRP A 68 12.50 -5.97 14.23
C TRP A 68 13.54 -6.47 13.21
N MET A 69 14.77 -5.96 13.26
CA MET A 69 15.87 -6.42 12.38
C MET A 69 16.23 -7.89 12.64
N GLU A 70 16.20 -8.33 13.90
CA GLU A 70 16.37 -9.75 14.26
C GLU A 70 15.22 -10.62 13.71
N ALA A 71 13.98 -10.12 13.77
CA ALA A 71 12.81 -10.78 13.22
C ALA A 71 12.89 -10.92 11.69
N ASP A 72 13.29 -9.86 10.99
CA ASP A 72 13.50 -9.88 9.53
C ASP A 72 14.54 -10.94 9.14
N LYS A 73 15.70 -10.93 9.82
CA LYS A 73 16.75 -11.93 9.60
C LYS A 73 16.27 -13.36 9.87
N ALA A 74 15.50 -13.57 10.93
CA ALA A 74 14.93 -14.88 11.25
C ALA A 74 13.93 -15.34 10.19
N ALA A 75 13.10 -14.43 9.69
CA ALA A 75 12.15 -14.70 8.62
C ALA A 75 12.84 -15.15 7.34
N VAL A 76 13.85 -14.41 6.88
CA VAL A 76 14.63 -14.74 5.68
C VAL A 76 15.30 -16.11 5.83
N THR A 77 15.94 -16.35 6.98
CA THR A 77 16.66 -17.61 7.24
C THR A 77 15.73 -18.81 7.22
N ALA A 78 14.55 -18.71 7.83
CA ALA A 78 13.57 -19.80 7.89
C ALA A 78 12.83 -20.01 6.56
N CYS A 79 12.55 -18.91 5.83
CA CYS A 79 11.93 -18.94 4.52
C CYS A 79 12.84 -19.64 3.51
N CYS A 80 14.07 -19.14 3.36
CA CYS A 80 15.05 -19.62 2.38
C CYS A 80 15.83 -20.87 2.83
N ALA A 81 15.33 -21.60 3.83
CA ALA A 81 16.00 -22.78 4.34
C ALA A 81 16.14 -23.85 3.23
N GLY A 82 17.39 -24.15 2.85
CA GLY A 82 17.70 -25.10 1.77
C GLY A 82 17.91 -24.46 0.39
N TRP A 83 17.82 -23.13 0.28
CA TRP A 83 18.14 -22.42 -0.96
C TRP A 83 19.65 -22.34 -1.17
N SER A 84 20.09 -22.41 -2.43
CA SER A 84 21.50 -22.29 -2.79
C SER A 84 22.03 -20.86 -2.62
N GLU A 85 21.16 -19.87 -2.83
CA GLU A 85 21.45 -18.45 -2.65
C GLU A 85 20.25 -17.78 -1.98
N VAL A 86 20.52 -16.83 -1.08
CA VAL A 86 19.48 -16.02 -0.45
C VAL A 86 19.24 -14.79 -1.35
N PRO A 87 17.99 -14.44 -1.68
CA PRO A 87 17.69 -13.32 -2.55
C PRO A 87 18.19 -11.99 -1.99
N HIS A 88 18.57 -11.09 -2.89
CA HIS A 88 19.04 -9.73 -2.55
C HIS A 88 17.91 -8.78 -2.16
N HIS A 89 16.68 -9.10 -2.54
CA HIS A 89 15.51 -8.32 -2.22
C HIS A 89 14.56 -9.16 -1.37
N GLN A 90 14.39 -8.73 -0.13
CA GLN A 90 13.39 -9.22 0.79
C GLN A 90 12.69 -8.02 1.43
N VAL A 91 11.41 -8.17 1.71
CA VAL A 91 10.63 -7.14 2.38
C VAL A 91 9.78 -7.80 3.46
N MET A 92 10.02 -7.43 4.72
CA MET A 92 9.13 -7.71 5.84
C MET A 92 8.37 -6.44 6.22
N GLU A 93 7.04 -6.54 6.27
CA GLU A 93 6.15 -5.39 6.50
C GLU A 93 5.13 -5.68 7.59
N LEU A 94 4.70 -4.64 8.29
CA LEU A 94 3.51 -4.68 9.13
C LEU A 94 2.34 -4.02 8.40
N ILE A 95 1.35 -4.82 8.02
CA ILE A 95 0.25 -4.36 7.18
C ILE A 95 -1.07 -4.35 7.95
N ASN A 96 -1.83 -3.26 7.84
CA ASN A 96 -3.18 -3.15 8.42
C ASN A 96 -4.32 -3.21 7.39
N VAL A 97 -4.00 -3.50 6.13
CA VAL A 97 -5.02 -3.75 5.10
C VAL A 97 -5.29 -5.25 5.04
N PRO A 98 -6.55 -5.71 5.19
CA PRO A 98 -6.88 -7.12 4.98
C PRO A 98 -6.34 -7.57 3.63
N ARG A 99 -5.79 -8.79 3.55
CA ARG A 99 -5.61 -9.44 2.24
C ARG A 99 -6.97 -9.36 1.55
N THR A 100 -7.04 -8.68 0.41
CA THR A 100 -8.30 -8.69 -0.32
C THR A 100 -8.55 -10.13 -0.73
N LYS A 101 -9.83 -10.51 -0.84
CA LYS A 101 -10.22 -11.90 -1.12
C LYS A 101 -9.45 -12.47 -2.32
N LEU A 102 -9.16 -11.63 -3.30
CA LEU A 102 -8.37 -11.95 -4.49
C LEU A 102 -6.89 -12.27 -4.19
N GLN A 103 -6.24 -11.57 -3.27
CA GLN A 103 -4.87 -11.89 -2.81
C GLN A 103 -4.81 -13.06 -1.82
N ALA A 104 -5.92 -13.38 -1.15
CA ALA A 104 -6.05 -14.55 -0.28
C ALA A 104 -6.35 -15.84 -1.07
N GLU A 105 -7.07 -15.73 -2.19
CA GLU A 105 -7.51 -16.86 -3.01
C GLU A 105 -6.55 -17.21 -4.16
N ALA A 106 -5.31 -16.71 -4.13
CA ALA A 106 -4.31 -16.93 -5.18
C ALA A 106 -4.80 -16.51 -6.58
N VAL A 107 -5.41 -15.32 -6.69
CA VAL A 107 -5.70 -14.75 -8.01
C VAL A 107 -4.39 -14.60 -8.76
N PRO A 108 -4.28 -15.15 -9.98
CA PRO A 108 -3.01 -15.22 -10.68
C PRO A 108 -2.39 -13.83 -10.88
N ASP A 109 -1.09 -13.68 -10.71
CA ASP A 109 -0.41 -12.39 -10.87
C ASP A 109 -0.21 -11.98 -12.33
N SER A 110 -0.42 -12.93 -13.27
CA SER A 110 -0.27 -12.67 -14.69
C SER A 110 -1.56 -12.12 -15.33
N TRP A 111 -1.40 -11.11 -16.17
CA TRP A 111 -2.50 -10.54 -16.96
C TRP A 111 -3.21 -11.57 -17.87
N PRO A 112 -2.52 -12.51 -18.54
CA PRO A 112 -3.19 -13.54 -19.34
C PRO A 112 -4.17 -14.41 -18.55
N GLU A 113 -3.80 -14.81 -17.33
CA GLU A 113 -4.64 -15.66 -16.48
C GLU A 113 -5.79 -14.86 -15.86
N ARG A 114 -5.55 -13.60 -15.42
CA ARG A 114 -6.63 -12.72 -14.93
C ARG A 114 -7.71 -12.48 -16.00
N LYS A 115 -7.34 -12.33 -17.27
CA LYS A 115 -8.30 -12.18 -18.37
C LYS A 115 -9.25 -13.37 -18.51
N GLN A 116 -8.80 -14.59 -18.19
CA GLN A 116 -9.63 -15.79 -18.26
C GLN A 116 -10.69 -15.82 -17.16
N LEU A 117 -10.41 -15.22 -16.00
CA LEU A 117 -11.33 -15.17 -14.86
C LEU A 117 -12.45 -14.15 -15.02
N TYR A 118 -12.22 -13.08 -15.82
CA TYR A 118 -13.15 -11.96 -15.96
C TYR A 118 -13.48 -11.62 -17.43
N PRO A 119 -14.00 -12.58 -18.22
CA PRO A 119 -14.24 -12.39 -19.65
C PRO A 119 -15.28 -11.29 -19.95
N ASP A 120 -16.22 -11.05 -19.03
CA ASP A 120 -17.24 -10.01 -19.15
C ASP A 120 -16.66 -8.61 -18.97
N VAL A 121 -15.68 -8.43 -18.06
CA VAL A 121 -14.95 -7.17 -17.86
C VAL A 121 -14.08 -6.86 -19.07
N VAL A 122 -13.37 -7.86 -19.61
CA VAL A 122 -12.57 -7.71 -20.85
C VAL A 122 -13.46 -7.29 -22.01
N LYS A 123 -14.60 -7.97 -22.18
CA LYS A 123 -15.56 -7.62 -23.24
C LYS A 123 -16.05 -6.17 -23.09
N ARG A 124 -16.34 -5.71 -21.87
CA ARG A 124 -16.73 -4.32 -21.61
C ARG A 124 -15.61 -3.35 -22.00
N LEU A 125 -14.35 -3.65 -21.65
CA LEU A 125 -13.19 -2.83 -22.01
C LEU A 125 -13.02 -2.67 -23.52
N GLU A 126 -13.30 -3.73 -24.28
CA GLU A 126 -13.16 -3.71 -25.74
C GLU A 126 -14.27 -2.90 -26.45
N ILE A 127 -15.47 -2.83 -25.87
CA ILE A 127 -16.63 -2.18 -26.52
C ILE A 127 -16.90 -0.76 -26.01
N THR A 128 -16.41 -0.40 -24.82
CA THR A 128 -16.67 0.90 -24.21
C THR A 128 -15.92 2.00 -24.95
N SER A 129 -16.68 2.96 -25.48
CA SER A 129 -16.17 4.16 -26.15
C SER A 129 -16.58 5.40 -25.36
N GLY A 130 -16.00 5.58 -24.18
CA GLY A 130 -16.23 6.73 -23.30
C GLY A 130 -16.06 6.40 -21.81
N PRO A 131 -16.31 7.37 -20.90
CA PRO A 131 -16.30 7.11 -19.46
C PRO A 131 -17.41 6.14 -19.08
N ASP A 132 -17.07 4.96 -18.57
CA ASP A 132 -18.01 3.98 -18.03
C ASP A 132 -17.66 3.73 -16.55
N ARG A 133 -18.43 4.33 -15.62
CA ARG A 133 -18.18 4.12 -14.19
C ARG A 133 -18.27 2.67 -13.75
N GLN A 134 -19.05 1.84 -14.45
CA GLN A 134 -19.08 0.42 -14.15
C GLN A 134 -17.76 -0.23 -14.52
N ILE A 135 -17.08 0.23 -15.57
CA ILE A 135 -15.75 -0.25 -15.92
C ILE A 135 -14.71 0.11 -14.86
N ASP A 136 -14.81 1.30 -14.27
CA ASP A 136 -13.90 1.74 -13.22
C ASP A 136 -14.05 0.84 -11.97
N PHE A 137 -15.29 0.52 -11.59
CA PHE A 137 -15.58 -0.42 -10.51
C PHE A 137 -15.15 -1.85 -10.83
N ASP A 138 -15.36 -2.30 -12.06
CA ASP A 138 -14.94 -3.62 -12.52
C ASP A 138 -13.41 -3.75 -12.50
N ILE A 139 -12.67 -2.72 -12.91
CA ILE A 139 -11.20 -2.69 -12.82
C ILE A 139 -10.75 -2.72 -11.36
N ALA A 140 -11.32 -1.87 -10.50
CA ALA A 140 -10.98 -1.86 -9.07
C ALA A 140 -11.26 -3.22 -8.41
N PHE A 141 -12.33 -3.89 -8.81
CA PHE A 141 -12.64 -5.25 -8.37
C PHE A 141 -11.63 -6.26 -8.90
N VAL A 142 -11.33 -6.30 -10.21
CA VAL A 142 -10.35 -7.25 -10.81
C VAL A 142 -8.94 -7.09 -10.23
N LEU A 143 -8.56 -5.85 -9.90
CA LEU A 143 -7.28 -5.55 -9.24
C LEU A 143 -7.29 -5.84 -7.74
N GLY A 144 -8.43 -6.24 -7.17
CA GLY A 144 -8.56 -6.55 -5.76
C GLY A 144 -8.44 -5.34 -4.85
N TRP A 145 -8.81 -4.15 -5.32
CA TRP A 145 -8.87 -2.94 -4.49
C TRP A 145 -10.17 -2.86 -3.68
N VAL A 146 -11.23 -3.52 -4.17
CA VAL A 146 -12.50 -3.66 -3.46
C VAL A 146 -12.84 -5.14 -3.28
N PRO A 147 -13.43 -5.54 -2.13
CA PRO A 147 -13.69 -6.94 -1.83
C PRO A 147 -14.91 -7.51 -2.59
N GLU A 148 -15.83 -6.64 -2.99
CA GLU A 148 -17.07 -7.00 -3.70
C GLU A 148 -17.17 -6.18 -4.97
N ARG A 149 -17.71 -6.78 -6.04
CA ARG A 149 -17.90 -6.10 -7.32
C ARG A 149 -19.11 -5.16 -7.23
N PRO A 150 -18.93 -3.84 -7.22
CA PRO A 150 -20.05 -2.91 -7.14
C PRO A 150 -20.85 -2.97 -8.45
N THR A 151 -22.17 -3.09 -8.36
CA THR A 151 -23.06 -2.86 -9.51
C THR A 151 -23.67 -1.48 -9.38
N LEU A 152 -23.64 -0.71 -10.47
CA LEU A 152 -24.49 0.47 -10.60
C LEU A 152 -25.93 -0.01 -10.79
N ASP A 153 -26.61 -0.32 -9.69
CA ASP A 153 -28.06 -0.46 -9.71
C ASP A 153 -28.64 0.89 -10.20
N ARG A 154 -29.51 0.81 -11.21
CA ARG A 154 -30.23 1.93 -11.85
C ARG A 154 -30.39 3.11 -10.91
N VAL A 155 -29.69 4.21 -11.18
CA VAL A 155 -30.14 5.52 -10.72
C VAL A 155 -31.47 5.75 -11.44
N GLU A 156 -32.60 5.56 -10.77
CA GLU A 156 -33.85 6.13 -11.26
C GLU A 156 -33.60 7.63 -11.45
N PRO A 157 -33.89 8.19 -12.63
CA PRO A 157 -33.72 9.63 -12.81
C PRO A 157 -34.55 10.31 -11.72
N PRO A 158 -34.00 11.33 -11.02
CA PRO A 158 -34.78 12.07 -10.04
C PRO A 158 -36.04 12.56 -10.75
N SER A 159 -37.21 12.21 -10.22
CA SER A 159 -38.48 12.70 -10.74
C SER A 159 -38.42 14.21 -10.80
N GLU A 160 -38.60 14.79 -11.99
CA GLU A 160 -38.81 16.22 -12.13
C GLU A 160 -40.04 16.62 -11.29
N LEU A 161 -39.93 17.79 -10.62
CA LEU A 161 -40.87 18.44 -9.69
C LEU A 161 -40.60 18.05 -8.22
N GLU A 162 -40.08 18.94 -7.37
CA GLU A 162 -40.69 20.24 -7.08
C GLU A 162 -39.71 21.41 -7.17
N THR A 163 -40.12 22.42 -7.92
CA THR A 163 -39.58 23.78 -7.89
C THR A 163 -39.82 24.40 -6.51
N VAL A 164 -38.79 24.45 -5.66
CA VAL A 164 -38.79 25.35 -4.49
C VAL A 164 -38.16 26.66 -4.91
N SER A 165 -38.97 27.73 -4.86
CA SER A 165 -38.57 29.11 -5.14
C SER A 165 -37.40 29.59 -4.26
N PRO A 166 -36.52 30.48 -4.75
CA PRO A 166 -35.36 30.92 -4.01
C PRO A 166 -35.74 32.05 -3.03
N SER A 167 -35.64 31.79 -1.73
CA SER A 167 -35.44 32.83 -0.73
C SER A 167 -33.96 32.89 -0.35
N SER A 168 -33.37 34.05 -0.64
CA SER A 168 -31.96 34.42 -0.46
C SER A 168 -31.61 34.72 1.02
N PRO A 169 -30.34 35.02 1.39
CA PRO A 169 -29.21 34.10 1.49
C PRO A 169 -28.64 34.06 2.93
N ALA A 170 -28.23 32.89 3.43
CA ALA A 170 -27.44 32.80 4.66
C ALA A 170 -25.94 32.91 4.33
N THR A 171 -25.36 34.04 4.73
CA THR A 171 -23.94 34.37 4.68
C THR A 171 -23.09 33.30 5.40
N LEU A 172 -22.22 32.60 4.67
CA LEU A 172 -21.15 31.79 5.25
C LEU A 172 -19.80 32.53 5.12
N PRO A 173 -18.94 32.51 6.15
CA PRO A 173 -17.72 33.30 6.19
C PRO A 173 -16.65 32.75 5.24
N ARG A 174 -16.02 33.66 4.50
CA ARG A 174 -14.82 33.42 3.67
C ARG A 174 -13.70 32.85 4.54
N SER A 175 -13.33 31.59 4.32
CA SER A 175 -12.01 31.10 4.74
C SER A 175 -11.14 30.81 3.51
N LYS A 176 -10.15 31.71 3.36
CA LYS A 176 -8.83 31.56 2.75
C LYS A 176 -8.71 30.80 1.43
N ARG A 177 -8.67 31.61 0.36
CA ARG A 177 -7.94 31.35 -0.88
C ARG A 177 -6.54 30.79 -0.56
N CYS A 178 -6.25 29.61 -1.10
CA CYS A 178 -4.88 29.14 -1.30
C CYS A 178 -4.32 29.94 -2.48
N SER A 179 -3.55 30.98 -2.18
CA SER A 179 -2.80 31.75 -3.16
C SER A 179 -1.63 30.88 -3.65
N GLN A 180 -1.71 30.39 -4.88
CA GLN A 180 -0.52 29.96 -5.61
C GLN A 180 0.28 31.23 -5.95
N SER A 181 1.38 31.45 -5.23
CA SER A 181 2.41 32.39 -5.63
C SER A 181 3.41 31.67 -6.53
N ALA A 182 3.53 32.22 -7.74
CA ALA A 182 4.51 31.86 -8.74
C ALA A 182 5.96 32.08 -8.27
N GLN A 183 6.86 31.24 -8.78
CA GLN A 183 8.25 31.51 -9.16
C GLN A 183 8.77 30.15 -9.68
N GLY A 184 9.13 29.95 -10.94
CA GLY A 184 10.00 30.79 -11.77
C GLY A 184 11.37 30.12 -11.83
N LEU A 185 11.51 29.07 -12.63
CA LEU A 185 12.81 28.48 -12.98
C LEU A 185 12.82 28.26 -14.50
N ASP A 186 13.28 29.29 -15.21
CA ASP A 186 13.74 29.15 -16.59
C ASP A 186 15.21 28.73 -16.56
N ASN A 187 15.48 27.63 -17.25
CA ASN A 187 16.77 26.99 -17.46
C ASN A 187 17.61 27.83 -18.39
N ARG A 188 18.77 28.34 -17.94
CA ARG A 188 19.95 28.51 -18.81
C ARG A 188 21.25 28.26 -18.04
N ASP A 189 22.17 27.62 -18.76
CA ASP A 189 23.62 27.59 -18.56
C ASP A 189 24.23 26.46 -17.69
N ARG A 190 24.25 25.26 -18.30
CA ARG A 190 25.51 24.51 -18.51
C ARG A 190 25.80 24.53 -20.02
N PRO A 191 27.06 24.50 -20.54
CA PRO A 191 28.18 23.66 -20.09
C PRO A 191 29.53 24.43 -19.98
N GLY A 192 30.59 23.91 -19.33
CA GLY A 192 31.36 22.71 -19.70
C GLY A 192 32.66 22.61 -18.89
N PRO A 193 33.51 21.60 -19.17
CA PRO A 193 34.47 21.06 -18.22
C PRO A 193 35.89 21.58 -18.39
N LEU A 194 36.62 21.69 -17.27
CA LEU A 194 38.07 21.45 -17.13
C LEU A 194 38.35 20.96 -15.70
#